data_AF-A0A1F9VP39-F1
#
_entry.id   AF-A0A1F9VP39-F1
#
_cell.length_a   1.000
_cell.length_b   1.000
_cell.length_c   1.000
_cell.angle_alpha   90.00
_cell.angle_beta   90.00
_cell.angle_gamma   90.00
#
_symmetry.space_group_name_H-M   'P 1'
#
loop_
_entity.id
_entity.type
_entity.pdbx_description
1 polymer ?
#
loop_
_entity_poly.entity_id
_entity_poly.type
_entity_poly.pdbx_seq_one_letter_code
_entity_poly.pdbx_strand_id
1 'polypeptide(L)'
;MKSGLLFLALLLVPAFAGAYQYDSRLSAKLKKEFEAQLRSVPAGRELYARLEKTKGYAKLRVLVRRDASPCFAWFDPEKNAVYFNSRYILKLFEAKGFKDSQVVEVLWGNKEVRAELVKYSNPIYLHELVHAVQCYLYPEYRQDAGANPLEFEYEAYFTEDIYVHERMKADPALLKSYIRGTYTDLYTDNIFGSYFTLSLDMGRYKEKIRRYYEEQLGGYLSLEKAETLQKNRAADAKIFAYASGDVGNYKRNGDSLARLQKEKAEYARFLEDFYKTRWPAFSADALLFLGSIALEGKNYPLALDCLAVADVNSAGYGLDPEVLGSLKTKGALAILETASFLRDNSKKMDIEVLSQHLKSLEKACAATVRPFPADLLELKDSVYPKAMAYYDKKHSAETAPARKDYYKENLDYFAAAAKAPPGEE
;
A
#
# COMPACT_ATOMS: atom_id res chain seq x y z
N MET A 1 32.23 47.39 -26.18
CA MET A 1 32.03 45.91 -26.18
C MET A 1 32.12 45.28 -24.78
N LYS A 2 31.62 45.92 -23.70
CA LYS A 2 31.61 45.33 -22.35
C LYS A 2 30.21 45.05 -21.78
N SER A 3 29.15 45.56 -22.42
CA SER A 3 27.76 45.35 -21.97
C SER A 3 27.10 44.08 -22.54
N GLY A 4 27.73 43.42 -23.52
CA GLY A 4 27.19 42.18 -24.14
C GLY A 4 27.50 40.89 -23.38
N LEU A 5 28.54 40.89 -22.52
CA LEU A 5 28.96 39.71 -21.76
C LEU A 5 28.12 39.46 -20.49
N LEU A 6 27.46 40.50 -19.95
CA LEU A 6 26.60 40.34 -18.77
C LEU A 6 25.26 39.65 -19.11
N PHE A 7 24.76 39.82 -20.33
CA PHE A 7 23.50 39.21 -20.78
C PHE A 7 23.63 37.71 -21.09
N LEU A 8 24.81 37.25 -21.53
CA LEU A 8 25.06 35.82 -21.74
C LEU A 8 25.21 35.04 -20.41
N ALA A 9 25.70 35.69 -19.35
CA ALA A 9 25.85 35.06 -18.04
C ALA A 9 24.50 34.78 -17.33
N LEU A 10 23.46 35.58 -17.61
CA LEU A 10 22.11 35.36 -17.09
C LEU A 10 21.36 34.22 -17.80
N LEU A 11 21.74 33.86 -19.03
CA LEU A 11 21.17 32.74 -19.78
C LEU A 11 21.79 31.38 -19.42
N LEU A 12 22.87 31.38 -18.63
CA LEU A 12 23.57 30.18 -18.15
C LEU A 12 23.29 29.86 -16.68
N VAL A 13 22.42 30.62 -16.01
CA VAL A 13 21.89 30.18 -14.72
C VAL A 13 20.89 29.07 -15.03
N PRO A 14 21.12 27.82 -14.58
CA PRO A 14 20.14 26.76 -14.74
C PRO A 14 18.82 27.29 -14.18
N ALA A 15 17.74 27.14 -14.94
CA ALA A 15 16.40 27.44 -14.47
C ALA A 15 16.14 26.52 -13.26
N PHE A 16 16.54 26.97 -12.07
CA PHE A 16 16.11 26.37 -10.82
C PHE A 16 14.60 26.35 -10.92
N ALA A 17 14.01 25.15 -10.97
CA ALA A 17 12.57 24.99 -10.84
C ALA A 17 12.17 25.75 -9.57
N GLY A 18 11.61 26.94 -9.77
CA GLY A 18 11.61 27.99 -8.74
C GLY A 18 10.82 27.53 -7.52
N ALA A 19 11.32 27.86 -6.34
CA ALA A 19 10.46 27.87 -5.17
C ALA A 19 9.28 28.80 -5.46
N TYR A 20 8.05 28.32 -5.28
CA TYR A 20 6.88 29.17 -5.36
C TYR A 20 6.80 30.06 -4.12
N GLN A 21 6.21 31.25 -4.29
CA GLN A 21 6.15 32.31 -3.28
C GLN A 21 5.70 31.82 -1.88
N TYR A 22 4.87 30.79 -1.80
CA TYR A 22 4.30 30.30 -0.55
C TYR A 22 4.81 28.92 -0.09
N ASP A 23 5.80 28.32 -0.76
CA ASP A 23 6.25 26.96 -0.46
C ASP A 23 6.67 26.78 1.00
N SER A 24 7.50 27.67 1.55
CA SER A 24 8.01 27.54 2.92
C SER A 24 6.89 27.64 3.95
N ARG A 25 5.95 28.56 3.75
CA ARG A 25 4.80 28.79 4.63
C ARG A 25 3.80 27.64 4.54
N LEU A 26 3.51 27.16 3.34
CA LEU A 26 2.65 26.00 3.13
C LEU A 26 3.26 24.75 3.73
N SER A 27 4.56 24.50 3.48
CA SER A 27 5.29 23.37 4.04
C SER A 27 5.19 23.35 5.57
N ALA A 28 5.36 24.48 6.25
CA ALA A 28 5.25 24.55 7.71
C ALA A 28 3.83 24.20 8.20
N LYS A 29 2.80 24.70 7.50
CA LYS A 29 1.39 24.37 7.81
C LYS A 29 1.10 22.88 7.61
N LEU A 30 1.46 22.34 6.45
CA LEU A 30 1.23 20.93 6.11
C LEU A 30 1.95 20.00 7.09
N LYS A 31 3.24 20.24 7.40
CA LYS A 31 3.97 19.43 8.39
C LYS A 31 3.24 19.37 9.73
N LYS A 32 2.80 20.53 10.24
CA LYS A 32 2.08 20.62 11.52
C LYS A 32 0.73 19.90 11.47
N GLU A 33 -0.03 20.09 10.41
CA GLU A 33 -1.37 19.50 10.27
C GLU A 33 -1.30 17.98 10.06
N PHE A 34 -0.38 17.50 9.22
CA PHE A 34 -0.12 16.07 9.10
C PHE A 34 0.39 15.46 10.41
N GLU A 35 1.34 16.10 11.09
CA GLU A 35 1.82 15.61 12.38
C GLU A 35 0.71 15.44 13.41
N ALA A 36 -0.22 16.39 13.47
CA ALA A 36 -1.38 16.28 14.35
C ALA A 36 -2.26 15.07 14.02
N GLN A 37 -2.47 14.78 12.72
CA GLN A 37 -3.21 13.59 12.30
C GLN A 37 -2.43 12.30 12.60
N LEU A 38 -1.16 12.22 12.22
CA LEU A 38 -0.38 10.99 12.36
C LEU A 38 -0.19 10.60 13.83
N ARG A 39 0.04 11.56 14.73
CA ARG A 39 0.22 11.28 16.16
C ARG A 39 -1.06 10.86 16.90
N SER A 40 -2.23 10.90 16.26
CA SER A 40 -3.48 10.50 16.92
C SER A 40 -3.52 9.01 17.24
N VAL A 41 -2.73 8.18 16.53
CA VAL A 41 -2.69 6.72 16.71
C VAL A 41 -1.27 6.21 17.05
N PRO A 42 -1.13 5.02 17.67
CA PRO A 42 0.17 4.48 18.08
C PRO A 42 1.24 4.42 16.97
N ALA A 43 0.92 3.90 15.78
CA ALA A 43 1.87 3.72 14.69
C ALA A 43 2.48 5.05 14.21
N GLY A 44 1.66 6.10 14.12
CA GLY A 44 2.18 7.43 13.77
C GLY A 44 3.03 8.04 14.89
N ARG A 45 2.71 7.80 16.18
CA ARG A 45 3.61 8.19 17.28
C ARG A 45 4.95 7.46 17.23
N GLU A 46 4.95 6.17 16.92
CA GLU A 46 6.16 5.36 16.75
C GLU A 46 7.04 5.91 15.62
N LEU A 47 6.45 6.20 14.45
CA LEU A 47 7.18 6.79 13.32
C LEU A 47 7.80 8.14 13.68
N TYR A 48 7.06 9.03 14.33
CA TYR A 48 7.60 10.33 14.74
C TYR A 48 8.72 10.19 15.78
N ALA A 49 8.62 9.24 16.72
CA ALA A 49 9.70 8.96 17.65
C ALA A 49 10.98 8.45 16.96
N ARG A 50 10.86 7.77 15.80
CA ARG A 50 11.99 7.42 14.94
C ARG A 50 12.54 8.65 14.22
N LEU A 51 11.67 9.46 13.59
CA LEU A 51 12.05 10.67 12.85
C LEU A 51 12.78 11.69 13.73
N GLU A 52 12.31 11.94 14.95
CA GLU A 52 12.90 12.92 15.88
C GLU A 52 14.33 12.57 16.29
N LYS A 53 14.72 11.30 16.23
CA LYS A 53 16.10 10.84 16.50
C LYS A 53 17.03 11.07 15.32
N THR A 54 16.51 11.41 14.15
CA THR A 54 17.28 11.62 12.92
C THR A 54 17.53 13.11 12.66
N LYS A 55 18.76 13.46 12.27
CA LYS A 55 19.15 14.86 12.04
C LYS A 55 18.48 15.48 10.80
N GLY A 56 18.05 14.67 9.83
CA GLY A 56 17.45 15.12 8.57
C GLY A 56 16.03 15.68 8.72
N TYR A 57 15.26 15.16 9.68
CA TYR A 57 13.84 15.44 9.81
C TYR A 57 13.51 16.93 10.08
N ALA A 58 14.32 17.61 10.89
CA ALA A 58 14.12 19.02 11.22
C ALA A 58 14.08 19.91 9.96
N LYS A 59 14.82 19.53 8.91
CA LYS A 59 14.91 20.26 7.63
C LYS A 59 13.98 19.72 6.55
N LEU A 60 13.24 18.64 6.82
CA LEU A 60 12.31 18.05 5.86
C LEU A 60 11.29 19.11 5.41
N ARG A 61 11.03 19.20 4.11
CA ARG A 61 9.99 20.06 3.53
C ARG A 61 8.83 19.25 2.98
N VAL A 62 7.67 19.88 2.86
CA VAL A 62 6.48 19.34 2.19
C VAL A 62 6.10 20.30 1.09
N LEU A 63 6.19 19.85 -0.16
CA LEU A 63 6.05 20.68 -1.35
C LEU A 63 4.94 20.12 -2.24
N VAL A 64 4.36 20.97 -3.08
CA VAL A 64 3.34 20.57 -4.06
C VAL A 64 3.84 20.88 -5.45
N ARG A 65 3.92 19.87 -6.31
CA ARG A 65 4.45 19.99 -7.68
C ARG A 65 3.71 19.05 -8.61
N ARG A 66 3.60 19.41 -9.88
CA ARG A 66 3.08 18.53 -10.91
C ARG A 66 4.13 17.50 -11.29
N ASP A 67 3.71 16.26 -11.38
CA ASP A 67 4.54 15.19 -11.90
C ASP A 67 3.73 14.26 -12.81
N ALA A 68 4.39 13.72 -13.84
CA ALA A 68 3.76 12.85 -14.82
C ALA A 68 3.56 11.42 -14.29
N SER A 69 4.40 10.98 -13.33
CA SER A 69 4.36 9.65 -12.73
C SER A 69 3.00 9.34 -12.11
N PRO A 70 2.64 8.06 -11.98
CA PRO A 70 1.38 7.66 -11.37
C PRO A 70 1.32 7.92 -9.85
N CYS A 71 2.39 8.38 -9.20
CA CYS A 71 2.48 8.51 -7.75
C CYS A 71 1.71 9.73 -7.19
N PHE A 72 1.01 9.53 -6.07
CA PHE A 72 0.30 10.60 -5.34
C PHE A 72 1.25 11.54 -4.62
N ALA A 73 2.33 10.99 -4.08
CA ALA A 73 3.44 11.71 -3.49
C ALA A 73 4.75 10.94 -3.74
N TRP A 74 5.89 11.57 -3.43
CA TRP A 74 7.19 10.91 -3.36
C TRP A 74 8.15 11.68 -2.45
N PHE A 75 9.06 10.97 -1.80
CA PHE A 75 10.19 11.56 -1.09
C PHE A 75 11.42 11.72 -1.99
N ASP A 76 11.95 12.94 -2.07
CA ASP A 76 13.22 13.28 -2.72
C ASP A 76 14.32 13.42 -1.65
N PRO A 77 15.27 12.46 -1.55
CA PRO A 77 16.31 12.48 -0.54
C PRO A 77 17.33 13.61 -0.75
N GLU A 78 17.62 14.00 -1.99
CA GLU A 78 18.60 15.06 -2.29
C GLU A 78 18.08 16.42 -1.84
N LYS A 79 16.79 16.67 -2.06
CA LYS A 79 16.12 17.91 -1.64
C LYS A 79 15.54 17.84 -0.24
N ASN A 80 15.61 16.66 0.39
CA ASN A 80 15.00 16.36 1.68
C ASN A 80 13.55 16.86 1.76
N ALA A 81 12.73 16.45 0.80
CA ALA A 81 11.37 16.95 0.63
C ALA A 81 10.39 15.85 0.23
N VAL A 82 9.22 15.85 0.86
CA VAL A 82 8.05 15.11 0.38
C VAL A 82 7.30 16.00 -0.61
N TYR A 83 7.09 15.50 -1.81
CA TYR A 83 6.33 16.17 -2.86
C TYR A 83 4.96 15.54 -3.01
N PHE A 84 3.91 16.33 -2.91
CA PHE A 84 2.57 15.92 -3.32
C PHE A 84 2.31 16.30 -4.77
N ASN A 85 1.81 15.35 -5.55
CA ASN A 85 1.54 15.54 -6.95
C ASN A 85 0.27 16.37 -7.16
N SER A 86 0.43 17.62 -7.62
CA SER A 86 -0.66 18.58 -7.80
C SER A 86 -1.77 18.07 -8.73
N ARG A 87 -1.45 17.17 -9.68
CA ARG A 87 -2.42 16.54 -10.57
C ARG A 87 -3.49 15.76 -9.81
N TYR A 88 -3.10 15.06 -8.74
CA TYR A 88 -4.03 14.26 -7.94
C TYR A 88 -4.78 15.12 -6.91
N ILE A 89 -4.15 16.17 -6.39
CA ILE A 89 -4.84 17.19 -5.59
C ILE A 89 -5.97 17.82 -6.43
N LEU A 90 -5.69 18.20 -7.67
CA LEU A 90 -6.69 18.77 -8.57
C LEU A 90 -7.81 17.78 -8.90
N LYS A 91 -7.50 16.49 -9.05
CA LYS A 91 -8.53 15.45 -9.23
C LYS A 91 -9.43 15.29 -7.99
N LEU A 92 -8.86 15.35 -6.79
CA LEU A 92 -9.62 15.24 -5.53
C LEU A 92 -10.65 16.36 -5.40
N PHE A 93 -10.28 17.58 -5.79
CA PHE A 93 -11.17 18.75 -5.75
C PHE A 93 -11.93 18.99 -7.06
N GLU A 94 -11.89 18.05 -8.00
CA GLU A 94 -12.48 18.17 -9.35
C GLU A 94 -12.12 19.47 -10.09
N ALA A 95 -10.96 20.05 -9.78
CA ALA A 95 -10.51 21.34 -10.28
C ALA A 95 -9.69 21.19 -11.58
N LYS A 96 -9.88 22.12 -12.52
CA LYS A 96 -9.19 22.15 -13.82
C LYS A 96 -8.54 23.50 -14.09
N GLY A 97 -7.46 23.51 -14.89
CA GLY A 97 -6.81 24.73 -15.36
C GLY A 97 -5.86 25.42 -14.39
N PHE A 98 -5.70 24.91 -13.16
CA PHE A 98 -4.78 25.46 -12.18
C PHE A 98 -3.33 25.05 -12.47
N LYS A 99 -2.42 26.02 -12.36
CA LYS A 99 -0.96 25.81 -12.29
C LYS A 99 -0.55 25.49 -10.86
N ASP A 100 0.61 24.85 -10.70
CA ASP A 100 1.12 24.46 -9.37
C ASP A 100 1.27 25.63 -8.41
N SER A 101 1.71 26.79 -8.90
CA SER A 101 1.83 27.99 -8.07
C SER A 101 0.47 28.44 -7.51
N GLN A 102 -0.60 28.29 -8.28
CA GLN A 102 -1.97 28.60 -7.87
C GLN A 102 -2.49 27.55 -6.87
N VAL A 103 -2.17 26.27 -7.08
CA VAL A 103 -2.50 25.21 -6.12
C VAL A 103 -1.82 25.48 -4.77
N VAL A 104 -0.53 25.85 -4.78
CA VAL A 104 0.23 26.22 -3.59
C VAL A 104 -0.37 27.44 -2.89
N GLU A 105 -0.75 28.47 -3.64
CA GLU A 105 -1.41 29.66 -3.11
C GLU A 105 -2.76 29.32 -2.45
N VAL A 106 -3.62 28.54 -3.11
CA VAL A 106 -4.91 28.12 -2.57
C VAL A 106 -4.73 27.30 -1.30
N LEU A 107 -3.86 26.28 -1.31
CA LEU A 107 -3.62 25.45 -0.12
C LEU A 107 -3.02 26.27 1.03
N TRP A 108 -2.21 27.28 0.74
CA TRP A 108 -1.67 28.16 1.77
C TRP A 108 -2.73 29.10 2.35
N GLY A 109 -3.57 29.69 1.50
CA GLY A 109 -4.54 30.72 1.86
C GLY A 109 -5.88 30.18 2.40
N ASN A 110 -6.27 28.97 2.03
CA ASN A 110 -7.56 28.37 2.40
C ASN A 110 -7.35 27.20 3.37
N LYS A 111 -7.91 27.29 4.59
CA LYS A 111 -7.71 26.27 5.63
C LYS A 111 -8.56 25.03 5.36
N GLU A 112 -9.76 25.23 4.85
CA GLU A 112 -10.77 24.19 4.61
C GLU A 112 -10.29 23.23 3.52
N VAL A 113 -9.81 23.76 2.39
CA VAL A 113 -9.24 22.97 1.28
C VAL A 113 -8.00 22.20 1.76
N ARG A 114 -7.12 22.85 2.54
CA ARG A 114 -5.92 22.19 3.06
C ARG A 114 -6.26 21.08 4.07
N ALA A 115 -7.24 21.31 4.95
CA ALA A 115 -7.69 20.31 5.91
C ALA A 115 -8.31 19.09 5.20
N GLU A 116 -9.09 19.30 4.14
CA GLU A 116 -9.67 18.21 3.35
C GLU A 116 -8.59 17.40 2.62
N LEU A 117 -7.56 18.06 2.07
CA LEU A 117 -6.39 17.34 1.53
C LEU A 117 -5.70 16.50 2.61
N VAL A 118 -5.40 17.08 3.77
CA VAL A 118 -4.73 16.39 4.89
C VAL A 118 -5.54 15.20 5.39
N LYS A 119 -6.88 15.32 5.42
CA LYS A 119 -7.80 14.25 5.87
C LYS A 119 -7.65 12.96 5.07
N TYR A 120 -7.49 13.03 3.74
CA TYR A 120 -7.40 11.84 2.90
C TYR A 120 -5.97 11.43 2.55
N SER A 121 -5.05 12.39 2.47
CA SER A 121 -3.67 12.11 2.01
C SER A 121 -2.68 11.79 3.14
N ASN A 122 -3.10 11.82 4.41
CA ASN A 122 -2.17 11.53 5.51
C ASN A 122 -1.55 10.12 5.51
N PRO A 123 -2.20 9.02 5.08
CA PRO A 123 -1.52 7.73 5.00
C PRO A 123 -0.37 7.77 3.98
N ILE A 124 -0.60 8.40 2.82
CA ILE A 124 0.42 8.61 1.79
C ILE A 124 1.57 9.47 2.32
N TYR A 125 1.27 10.53 3.09
CA TYR A 125 2.32 11.31 3.75
C TYR A 125 3.19 10.44 4.68
N LEU A 126 2.54 9.56 5.44
CA LEU A 126 3.22 8.65 6.35
C LEU A 126 4.10 7.66 5.59
N HIS A 127 3.64 7.10 4.46
CA HIS A 127 4.45 6.26 3.57
C HIS A 127 5.75 6.97 3.15
N GLU A 128 5.64 8.22 2.69
CA GLU A 128 6.82 9.00 2.30
C GLU A 128 7.73 9.38 3.48
N LEU A 129 7.16 9.55 4.68
CA LEU A 129 7.95 9.76 5.89
C LEU A 129 8.75 8.51 6.29
N VAL A 130 8.22 7.31 6.03
CA VAL A 130 8.98 6.07 6.22
C VAL A 130 10.19 6.04 5.29
N HIS A 131 10.02 6.41 4.02
CA HIS A 131 11.16 6.57 3.10
C HIS A 131 12.17 7.59 3.59
N ALA A 132 11.73 8.71 4.18
CA ALA A 132 12.64 9.68 4.79
C ALA A 132 13.45 9.04 5.93
N VAL A 133 12.80 8.31 6.85
CA VAL A 133 13.48 7.58 7.93
C VAL A 133 14.50 6.60 7.38
N GLN A 134 14.10 5.77 6.40
CA GLN A 134 14.98 4.79 5.77
C GLN A 134 16.21 5.46 5.15
N CYS A 135 16.04 6.59 4.46
CA CYS A 135 17.16 7.35 3.90
C CYS A 135 18.10 7.93 4.97
N TYR A 136 17.57 8.28 6.14
CA TYR A 136 18.40 8.79 7.24
C TYR A 136 19.13 7.70 8.01
N LEU A 137 18.55 6.50 8.11
CA LEU A 137 19.11 5.36 8.84
C LEU A 137 20.06 4.52 7.97
N TYR A 138 19.76 4.39 6.69
CA TYR A 138 20.43 3.48 5.76
C TYR A 138 20.96 4.19 4.49
N PRO A 139 21.84 5.20 4.65
CA PRO A 139 22.32 6.00 3.51
C PRO A 139 23.10 5.19 2.46
N GLU A 140 23.79 4.11 2.81
CA GLU A 140 24.62 3.35 1.85
C GLU A 140 23.78 2.61 0.82
N TYR A 141 22.59 2.14 1.21
CA TYR A 141 21.63 1.54 0.29
C TYR A 141 21.08 2.51 -0.76
N ARG A 142 21.16 3.83 -0.53
CA ARG A 142 20.78 4.84 -1.51
C ARG A 142 21.97 5.37 -2.31
N GLN A 143 23.11 5.59 -1.66
CA GLN A 143 24.27 6.22 -2.28
C GLN A 143 25.10 5.23 -3.11
N ASP A 144 25.31 4.03 -2.59
CA ASP A 144 26.33 3.12 -3.12
C ASP A 144 25.71 1.90 -3.82
N ALA A 145 24.59 1.37 -3.34
CA ALA A 145 23.94 0.20 -3.96
C ALA A 145 23.34 0.49 -5.35
N GLY A 146 23.15 1.77 -5.71
CA GLY A 146 22.72 2.21 -7.04
C GLY A 146 21.26 1.90 -7.39
N ALA A 147 20.44 1.53 -6.41
CA ALA A 147 19.01 1.23 -6.58
C ALA A 147 18.27 1.25 -5.24
N ASN A 148 16.95 1.34 -5.29
CA ASN A 148 16.12 1.34 -4.08
C ASN A 148 15.82 -0.10 -3.64
N PRO A 149 16.03 -0.44 -2.35
CA PRO A 149 15.63 -1.74 -1.84
C PRO A 149 14.12 -1.95 -1.96
N LEU A 150 13.70 -3.08 -2.56
CA LEU A 150 12.28 -3.44 -2.59
C LEU A 150 11.70 -3.60 -1.18
N GLU A 151 12.52 -4.08 -0.24
CA GLU A 151 12.13 -4.28 1.14
C GLU A 151 11.78 -2.97 1.86
N PHE A 152 12.27 -1.83 1.38
CA PHE A 152 11.89 -0.52 1.90
C PHE A 152 10.45 -0.15 1.54
N GLU A 153 9.97 -0.54 0.35
CA GLU A 153 8.56 -0.39 -0.01
C GLU A 153 7.68 -1.25 0.88
N TYR A 154 8.10 -2.49 1.19
CA TYR A 154 7.34 -3.35 2.11
C TYR A 154 7.18 -2.72 3.50
N GLU A 155 8.22 -2.11 4.07
CA GLU A 155 8.08 -1.39 5.34
C GLU A 155 7.14 -0.18 5.22
N ALA A 156 7.25 0.60 4.13
CA ALA A 156 6.47 1.81 3.94
C ALA A 156 4.97 1.49 3.81
N TYR A 157 4.59 0.57 2.92
CA TYR A 157 3.18 0.16 2.79
C TYR A 157 2.67 -0.51 4.06
N PHE A 158 3.49 -1.34 4.71
CA PHE A 158 3.04 -1.99 5.93
C PHE A 158 2.77 -1.00 7.07
N THR A 159 3.65 -0.02 7.24
CA THR A 159 3.48 1.04 8.24
C THR A 159 2.25 1.89 7.91
N GLU A 160 2.02 2.18 6.62
CA GLU A 160 0.81 2.84 6.14
C GLU A 160 -0.44 2.04 6.53
N ASP A 161 -0.49 0.74 6.24
CA ASP A 161 -1.66 -0.09 6.48
C ASP A 161 -1.94 -0.33 7.98
N ILE A 162 -0.91 -0.45 8.84
CA ILE A 162 -1.11 -0.40 10.30
C ILE A 162 -1.77 0.91 10.68
N TYR A 163 -1.20 2.04 10.25
CA TYR A 163 -1.71 3.35 10.61
C TYR A 163 -3.16 3.53 10.17
N VAL A 164 -3.51 3.07 8.96
CA VAL A 164 -4.87 3.07 8.43
C VAL A 164 -5.80 2.24 9.31
N HIS A 165 -5.39 1.03 9.69
CA HIS A 165 -6.17 0.17 10.57
C HIS A 165 -6.47 0.83 11.92
N GLU A 166 -5.44 1.34 12.61
CA GLU A 166 -5.60 2.00 13.90
C GLU A 166 -6.53 3.21 13.80
N ARG A 167 -6.40 4.01 12.72
CA ARG A 167 -7.24 5.17 12.46
C ARG A 167 -8.69 4.76 12.22
N MET A 168 -8.93 3.74 11.39
CA MET A 168 -10.30 3.27 11.11
C MET A 168 -10.93 2.58 12.32
N LYS A 169 -10.15 1.95 13.20
CA LYS A 169 -10.66 1.46 14.49
C LYS A 169 -11.09 2.59 15.42
N ALA A 170 -10.34 3.69 15.45
CA ALA A 170 -10.68 4.86 16.26
C ALA A 170 -11.90 5.62 15.72
N ASP A 171 -12.02 5.75 14.39
CA ASP A 171 -13.17 6.35 13.71
C ASP A 171 -13.51 5.55 12.43
N PRO A 172 -14.50 4.64 12.51
CA PRO A 172 -14.84 3.75 11.40
C PRO A 172 -15.75 4.40 10.36
N ALA A 173 -16.14 5.67 10.50
CA ALA A 173 -17.15 6.28 9.63
C ALA A 173 -16.74 6.25 8.14
N LEU A 174 -15.49 6.61 7.84
CA LEU A 174 -14.97 6.62 6.47
C LEU A 174 -14.96 5.22 5.85
N LEU A 175 -14.47 4.22 6.60
CA LEU A 175 -14.44 2.83 6.18
C LEU A 175 -15.85 2.27 5.95
N LYS A 176 -16.80 2.57 6.85
CA LYS A 176 -18.21 2.19 6.70
C LYS A 176 -18.81 2.78 5.42
N SER A 177 -18.53 4.06 5.14
CA SER A 177 -19.00 4.72 3.92
C SER A 177 -18.40 4.10 2.66
N TYR A 178 -17.12 3.72 2.69
CA TYR A 178 -16.43 3.05 1.59
C TYR A 178 -16.99 1.65 1.32
N ILE A 179 -17.12 0.81 2.36
CA ILE A 179 -17.66 -0.55 2.24
C ILE A 179 -19.10 -0.56 1.71
N ARG A 180 -19.90 0.45 2.07
CA ARG A 180 -21.27 0.62 1.57
C ARG A 180 -21.34 1.22 0.16
N GLY A 181 -20.21 1.62 -0.43
CA GLY A 181 -20.17 2.30 -1.72
C GLY A 181 -20.77 3.71 -1.71
N THR A 182 -20.94 4.32 -0.53
CA THR A 182 -21.53 5.67 -0.39
C THR A 182 -20.52 6.80 -0.55
N TYR A 183 -19.23 6.48 -0.40
CA TYR A 183 -18.15 7.44 -0.62
C TYR A 183 -16.89 6.71 -1.13
N THR A 184 -16.29 7.25 -2.19
CA THR A 184 -14.94 6.87 -2.63
C THR A 184 -14.30 8.05 -3.36
N ASP A 185 -13.03 8.28 -3.08
CA ASP A 185 -12.14 9.14 -3.84
C ASP A 185 -10.84 8.40 -4.17
N LEU A 186 -10.02 9.01 -5.03
CA LEU A 186 -8.76 8.44 -5.51
C LEU A 186 -7.74 8.08 -4.40
N TYR A 187 -7.71 8.81 -3.29
CA TYR A 187 -6.87 8.49 -2.15
C TYR A 187 -7.45 7.32 -1.36
N THR A 188 -8.75 7.37 -1.03
CA THR A 188 -9.38 6.28 -0.27
C THR A 188 -9.39 4.95 -1.02
N ASP A 189 -9.56 4.98 -2.34
CA ASP A 189 -9.51 3.78 -3.20
C ASP A 189 -8.12 3.14 -3.16
N ASN A 190 -7.06 3.95 -3.26
CA ASN A 190 -5.68 3.47 -3.15
C ASN A 190 -5.40 2.87 -1.76
N ILE A 191 -5.72 3.62 -0.72
CA ILE A 191 -5.40 3.27 0.67
C ILE A 191 -6.16 2.01 1.11
N PHE A 192 -7.48 1.96 0.88
CA PHE A 192 -8.26 0.79 1.27
C PHE A 192 -7.99 -0.42 0.37
N GLY A 193 -7.63 -0.20 -0.89
CA GLY A 193 -7.15 -1.27 -1.77
C GLY A 193 -5.89 -1.97 -1.23
N SER A 194 -4.91 -1.19 -0.74
CA SER A 194 -3.71 -1.73 -0.08
C SER A 194 -4.09 -2.47 1.21
N TYR A 195 -4.82 -1.80 2.09
CA TYR A 195 -5.19 -2.31 3.41
C TYR A 195 -5.98 -3.63 3.36
N PHE A 196 -6.93 -3.76 2.42
CA PHE A 196 -7.69 -4.99 2.23
C PHE A 196 -6.82 -6.13 1.67
N THR A 197 -5.95 -5.82 0.71
CA THR A 197 -5.04 -6.82 0.12
C THR A 197 -4.11 -7.36 1.18
N LEU A 198 -3.51 -6.49 1.99
CA LEU A 198 -2.65 -6.88 3.10
C LEU A 198 -3.40 -7.82 4.04
N SER A 199 -4.56 -7.39 4.52
CA SER A 199 -5.33 -8.12 5.54
C SER A 199 -5.72 -9.53 5.07
N LEU A 200 -6.14 -9.68 3.82
CA LEU A 200 -6.64 -10.94 3.26
C LEU A 200 -5.53 -11.90 2.82
N ASP A 201 -4.46 -11.39 2.20
CA ASP A 201 -3.42 -12.22 1.60
C ASP A 201 -2.06 -11.48 1.52
N MET A 202 -1.18 -11.76 2.50
CA MET A 202 0.18 -11.19 2.53
C MET A 202 1.02 -11.60 1.32
N GLY A 203 0.82 -12.80 0.76
CA GLY A 203 1.57 -13.27 -0.41
C GLY A 203 1.22 -12.45 -1.64
N ARG A 204 -0.08 -12.31 -1.90
CA ARG A 204 -0.60 -11.45 -2.98
C ARG A 204 -0.20 -9.99 -2.79
N TYR A 205 -0.23 -9.50 -1.55
CA TYR A 205 0.19 -8.14 -1.22
C TYR A 205 1.65 -7.88 -1.61
N LYS A 206 2.58 -8.76 -1.20
CA LYS A 206 4.00 -8.64 -1.55
C LYS A 206 4.22 -8.73 -3.05
N GLU A 207 3.55 -9.66 -3.72
CA GLU A 207 3.68 -9.83 -5.17
C GLU A 207 3.17 -8.60 -5.94
N LYS A 208 2.08 -7.97 -5.49
CA LYS A 208 1.57 -6.73 -6.08
C LYS A 208 2.59 -5.61 -5.99
N ILE A 209 3.20 -5.42 -4.82
CA ILE A 209 4.26 -4.43 -4.61
C ILE A 209 5.47 -4.77 -5.50
N ARG A 210 5.95 -6.02 -5.48
CA ARG A 210 7.07 -6.49 -6.29
C ARG A 210 6.87 -6.19 -7.78
N ARG A 211 5.75 -6.61 -8.37
CA ARG A 211 5.44 -6.37 -9.79
C ARG A 211 5.46 -4.88 -10.13
N TYR A 212 4.85 -4.04 -9.30
CA TYR A 212 4.82 -2.61 -9.54
C TYR A 212 6.24 -1.99 -9.55
N TYR A 213 7.07 -2.30 -8.56
CA TYR A 213 8.39 -1.67 -8.42
C TYR A 213 9.48 -2.32 -9.28
N GLU A 214 9.54 -3.66 -9.35
CA GLU A 214 10.56 -4.36 -10.13
C GLU A 214 10.24 -4.40 -11.63
N GLU A 215 8.97 -4.61 -12.01
CA GLU A 215 8.60 -4.88 -13.42
C GLU A 215 8.05 -3.66 -14.15
N GLN A 216 7.27 -2.79 -13.46
CA GLN A 216 6.62 -1.65 -14.11
C GLN A 216 7.43 -0.35 -14.00
N LEU A 217 7.89 0.01 -12.80
CA LEU A 217 8.70 1.20 -12.59
C LEU A 217 10.18 0.97 -12.94
N GLY A 218 10.73 -0.17 -12.54
CA GLY A 218 12.16 -0.48 -12.65
C GLY A 218 13.02 0.30 -11.64
N GLY A 219 14.29 -0.07 -11.52
CA GLY A 219 15.25 0.59 -10.61
C GLY A 219 15.17 0.15 -9.13
N TYR A 220 14.41 -0.91 -8.85
CA TYR A 220 14.35 -1.56 -7.54
C TYR A 220 15.06 -2.91 -7.56
N LEU A 221 15.72 -3.27 -6.46
CA LEU A 221 16.34 -4.58 -6.27
C LEU A 221 16.34 -4.96 -4.79
N SER A 222 16.46 -6.25 -4.49
CA SER A 222 16.47 -6.71 -3.10
C SER A 222 17.77 -6.33 -2.36
N LEU A 223 17.72 -6.24 -1.04
CA LEU A 223 18.90 -6.00 -0.19
C LEU A 223 20.03 -7.02 -0.43
N GLU A 224 19.67 -8.27 -0.76
CA GLU A 224 20.62 -9.34 -1.12
C GLU A 224 21.32 -9.06 -2.45
N LYS A 225 20.56 -8.64 -3.47
CA LYS A 225 21.12 -8.27 -4.78
C LYS A 225 22.03 -7.05 -4.65
N ALA A 226 21.65 -6.06 -3.84
CA ALA A 226 22.45 -4.87 -3.55
C ALA A 226 23.82 -5.25 -2.95
N GLU A 227 23.82 -6.09 -1.92
CA GLU A 227 25.06 -6.54 -1.28
C GLU A 227 25.94 -7.32 -2.27
N THR A 228 25.33 -8.19 -3.09
CA THR A 228 26.07 -8.95 -4.11
C THR A 228 26.76 -8.02 -5.12
N LEU A 229 26.06 -7.00 -5.61
CA LEU A 229 26.64 -6.00 -6.52
C LEU A 229 27.79 -5.25 -5.85
N GLN A 230 27.65 -4.87 -4.58
CA GLN A 230 28.70 -4.15 -3.85
C GLN A 230 29.92 -5.04 -3.55
N LYS A 231 29.72 -6.33 -3.23
CA LYS A 231 30.80 -7.32 -3.10
C LYS A 231 31.60 -7.44 -4.39
N ASN A 232 30.91 -7.52 -5.53
CA ASN A 232 31.57 -7.61 -6.83
C ASN A 232 32.39 -6.34 -7.13
N ARG A 233 31.83 -5.15 -6.89
CA ARG A 233 32.57 -3.87 -7.03
C ARG A 233 33.80 -3.78 -6.14
N ALA A 234 33.70 -4.24 -4.88
CA ALA A 234 34.84 -4.27 -3.98
C ALA A 234 35.93 -5.25 -4.45
N ALA A 235 35.54 -6.41 -4.99
CA ALA A 235 36.45 -7.38 -5.59
C ALA A 235 37.12 -6.82 -6.87
N ASP A 236 36.37 -6.16 -7.74
CA ASP A 236 36.92 -5.53 -8.94
C ASP A 236 37.90 -4.41 -8.57
N ALA A 237 37.53 -3.55 -7.62
CA ALA A 237 38.41 -2.49 -7.13
C ALA A 237 39.71 -3.03 -6.50
N LYS A 238 39.65 -4.21 -5.87
CA LYS A 238 40.84 -4.92 -5.38
C LYS A 238 41.76 -5.32 -6.54
N ILE A 239 41.20 -5.88 -7.62
CA ILE A 239 41.96 -6.24 -8.83
C ILE A 239 42.61 -5.00 -9.44
N PHE A 240 41.85 -3.91 -9.61
CA PHE A 240 42.37 -2.65 -10.16
C PHE A 240 43.42 -2.01 -9.26
N ALA A 241 43.26 -2.05 -7.94
CA ALA A 241 44.26 -1.55 -7.00
C ALA A 241 45.59 -2.31 -7.10
N TYR A 242 45.54 -3.64 -7.27
CA TYR A 242 46.76 -4.43 -7.50
C TYR A 242 47.41 -4.13 -8.86
N ALA A 243 46.61 -3.82 -9.89
CA ALA A 243 47.11 -3.53 -11.23
C ALA A 243 47.65 -2.09 -11.39
N SER A 244 47.06 -1.11 -10.68
CA SER A 244 47.31 0.33 -10.90
C SER A 244 47.92 1.06 -9.70
N GLY A 245 48.00 0.41 -8.53
CA GLY A 245 48.46 1.02 -7.28
C GLY A 245 47.42 1.91 -6.58
N ASP A 246 46.18 1.98 -7.07
CA ASP A 246 45.08 2.75 -6.45
C ASP A 246 44.49 2.06 -5.22
N VAL A 247 45.27 1.99 -4.15
CA VAL A 247 44.88 1.42 -2.85
C VAL A 247 43.75 2.22 -2.19
N GLY A 248 43.64 3.52 -2.51
CA GLY A 248 42.63 4.41 -1.94
C GLY A 248 41.21 4.05 -2.37
N ASN A 249 41.01 3.69 -3.64
CA ASN A 249 39.70 3.26 -4.13
C ASN A 249 39.27 1.90 -3.57
N TYR A 250 40.19 0.94 -3.47
CA TYR A 250 39.94 -0.35 -2.82
C TYR A 250 39.48 -0.19 -1.36
N LYS A 251 40.19 0.63 -0.57
CA LYS A 251 39.83 0.86 0.83
C LYS A 251 38.44 1.49 0.97
N ARG A 252 38.12 2.50 0.15
CA ARG A 252 36.79 3.15 0.15
C ARG A 252 35.66 2.15 -0.15
N ASN A 253 35.84 1.29 -1.14
CA ASN A 253 34.83 0.28 -1.49
C ASN A 253 34.70 -0.81 -0.41
N GLY A 254 35.79 -1.20 0.25
CA GLY A 254 35.76 -2.09 1.41
C GLY A 254 35.00 -1.49 2.60
N ASP A 255 35.26 -0.22 2.93
CA ASP A 255 34.57 0.48 4.02
C ASP A 255 33.07 0.66 3.72
N SER A 256 32.70 0.97 2.46
CA SER A 256 31.30 1.04 2.00
C SER A 256 30.59 -0.30 2.12
N LEU A 257 31.21 -1.40 1.66
CA LEU A 257 30.65 -2.74 1.79
C LEU A 257 30.41 -3.10 3.26
N ALA A 258 31.35 -2.81 4.16
CA ALA A 258 31.20 -3.08 5.59
C ALA A 258 30.03 -2.28 6.22
N ARG A 259 29.83 -1.02 5.81
CA ARG A 259 28.69 -0.21 6.26
C ARG A 259 27.37 -0.75 5.73
N LEU A 260 27.28 -1.08 4.43
CA LEU A 260 26.09 -1.68 3.81
C LEU A 260 25.70 -2.99 4.50
N GLN A 261 26.67 -3.86 4.81
CA GLN A 261 26.42 -5.12 5.54
C GLN A 261 25.90 -4.89 6.95
N LYS A 262 26.40 -3.86 7.64
CA LYS A 262 25.89 -3.47 8.95
C LYS A 262 24.44 -2.97 8.87
N GLU A 263 24.13 -2.10 7.92
CA GLU A 263 22.78 -1.60 7.67
C GLU A 263 21.81 -2.76 7.35
N LYS A 264 22.25 -3.73 6.52
CA LYS A 264 21.48 -4.94 6.21
C LYS A 264 21.12 -5.72 7.47
N ALA A 265 22.10 -5.94 8.35
CA ALA A 265 21.90 -6.71 9.57
C ALA A 265 20.96 -5.98 10.56
N GLU A 266 21.04 -4.65 10.63
CA GLU A 266 20.13 -3.84 11.44
C GLU A 266 18.70 -3.90 10.88
N TYR A 267 18.53 -3.78 9.56
CA TYR A 267 17.23 -3.87 8.91
C TYR A 267 16.62 -5.27 8.95
N ALA A 268 17.44 -6.33 8.86
CA ALA A 268 16.98 -7.71 8.97
C ALA A 268 16.29 -7.98 10.31
N ARG A 269 16.75 -7.37 11.41
CA ARG A 269 16.08 -7.46 12.71
C ARG A 269 14.71 -6.80 12.71
N PHE A 270 14.56 -5.68 12.01
CA PHE A 270 13.28 -5.03 11.83
C PHE A 270 12.31 -5.94 11.05
N LEU A 271 12.75 -6.51 9.93
CA LEU A 271 11.93 -7.44 9.15
C LEU A 271 11.55 -8.68 9.96
N GLU A 272 12.48 -9.21 10.76
CA GLU A 272 12.22 -10.36 11.62
C GLU A 272 11.16 -10.05 12.68
N ASP A 273 11.32 -8.98 13.45
CA ASP A 273 10.33 -8.54 14.44
C ASP A 273 8.96 -8.26 13.80
N PHE A 274 8.98 -7.62 12.63
CA PHE A 274 7.78 -7.34 11.87
C PHE A 274 7.02 -8.62 11.52
N TYR A 275 7.65 -9.56 10.81
CA TYR A 275 6.94 -10.74 10.30
C TYR A 275 6.61 -11.76 11.39
N LYS A 276 7.43 -11.86 12.45
CA LYS A 276 7.22 -12.85 13.52
C LYS A 276 6.28 -12.35 14.61
N THR A 277 6.31 -11.06 14.92
CA THR A 277 5.60 -10.50 16.07
C THR A 277 4.44 -9.61 15.65
N ARG A 278 4.70 -8.57 14.85
CA ARG A 278 3.70 -7.53 14.55
C ARG A 278 2.65 -7.99 13.56
N TRP A 279 3.07 -8.68 12.50
CA TRP A 279 2.18 -9.12 11.42
C TRP A 279 1.05 -10.05 11.90
N PRO A 280 1.31 -11.15 12.64
CA PRO A 280 0.25 -12.05 13.07
C PRO A 280 -0.80 -11.35 13.94
N ALA A 281 -0.35 -10.53 14.89
CA ALA A 281 -1.24 -9.78 15.78
C ALA A 281 -2.10 -8.77 15.00
N PHE A 282 -1.48 -8.01 14.09
CA PHE A 282 -2.18 -7.08 13.20
C PHE A 282 -3.20 -7.79 12.31
N SER A 283 -2.79 -8.88 11.65
CA SER A 283 -3.61 -9.60 10.68
C SER A 283 -4.90 -10.12 11.34
N ALA A 284 -4.79 -10.69 12.53
CA ALA A 284 -5.92 -11.18 13.30
C ALA A 284 -6.94 -10.08 13.62
N ASP A 285 -6.46 -8.97 14.17
CA ASP A 285 -7.28 -7.83 14.58
C ASP A 285 -7.91 -7.14 13.36
N ALA A 286 -7.14 -6.95 12.28
CA ALA A 286 -7.58 -6.35 11.04
C ALA A 286 -8.70 -7.17 10.37
N LEU A 287 -8.53 -8.48 10.24
CA LEU A 287 -9.54 -9.35 9.63
C LEU A 287 -10.83 -9.40 10.44
N LEU A 288 -10.75 -9.51 11.77
CA LEU A 288 -11.93 -9.49 12.63
C LEU A 288 -12.67 -8.15 12.55
N PHE A 289 -11.92 -7.03 12.60
CA PHE A 289 -12.48 -5.69 12.48
C PHE A 289 -13.15 -5.46 11.13
N LEU A 290 -12.45 -5.72 10.03
CA LEU A 290 -12.96 -5.57 8.66
C LEU A 290 -14.18 -6.46 8.43
N GLY A 291 -14.10 -7.73 8.80
CA GLY A 291 -15.19 -8.68 8.66
C GLY A 291 -16.44 -8.26 9.42
N SER A 292 -16.27 -7.72 10.63
CA SER A 292 -17.39 -7.20 11.43
C SER A 292 -18.06 -5.99 10.78
N ILE A 293 -17.26 -5.02 10.33
CA ILE A 293 -17.78 -3.81 9.66
C ILE A 293 -18.46 -4.16 8.33
N ALA A 294 -17.89 -5.09 7.57
CA ALA A 294 -18.46 -5.58 6.33
C ALA A 294 -19.80 -6.29 6.55
N LEU A 295 -19.92 -7.10 7.60
CA LEU A 295 -21.17 -7.76 7.98
C LEU A 295 -22.25 -6.74 8.35
N GLU A 296 -21.93 -5.75 9.21
CA GLU A 296 -22.85 -4.63 9.52
C GLU A 296 -23.27 -3.84 8.27
N GLY A 297 -22.36 -3.73 7.30
CA GLY A 297 -22.58 -3.08 6.01
C GLY A 297 -23.33 -3.95 4.99
N LYS A 298 -23.64 -5.21 5.32
CA LYS A 298 -24.19 -6.23 4.39
C LYS A 298 -23.34 -6.43 3.14
N ASN A 299 -22.04 -6.17 3.23
CA ASN A 299 -21.07 -6.52 2.20
C ASN A 299 -20.59 -7.95 2.48
N TYR A 300 -21.46 -8.90 2.17
CA TYR A 300 -21.27 -10.31 2.52
C TYR A 300 -20.00 -10.95 1.95
N PRO A 301 -19.59 -10.71 0.68
CA PRO A 301 -18.35 -11.28 0.17
C PRO A 301 -17.14 -10.88 0.99
N LEU A 302 -16.99 -9.58 1.30
CA LEU A 302 -15.89 -9.09 2.13
C LEU A 302 -15.97 -9.62 3.57
N ALA A 303 -17.19 -9.69 4.14
CA ALA A 303 -17.39 -10.21 5.49
C ALA A 303 -16.96 -11.67 5.58
N LEU A 304 -17.38 -12.51 4.64
CA LEU A 304 -17.04 -13.92 4.56
C LEU A 304 -15.55 -14.13 4.35
N ASP A 305 -14.95 -13.43 3.38
CA ASP A 305 -13.52 -13.56 3.08
C ASP A 305 -12.68 -13.18 4.32
N CYS A 306 -13.01 -12.08 5.01
CA CYS A 306 -12.26 -11.66 6.20
C CYS A 306 -12.44 -12.62 7.38
N LEU A 307 -13.69 -12.99 7.70
CA LEU A 307 -13.99 -13.79 8.89
C LEU A 307 -13.53 -15.24 8.72
N ALA A 308 -13.60 -15.81 7.51
CA ALA A 308 -13.10 -17.15 7.24
C ALA A 308 -11.56 -17.22 7.34
N VAL A 309 -10.85 -16.24 6.77
CA VAL A 309 -9.38 -16.17 6.88
C VAL A 309 -8.96 -15.97 8.34
N ALA A 310 -9.67 -15.14 9.10
CA ALA A 310 -9.40 -14.98 10.52
C ALA A 310 -9.60 -16.29 11.30
N ASP A 311 -10.67 -17.06 11.02
CA ASP A 311 -10.97 -18.33 11.70
C ASP A 311 -9.87 -19.36 11.43
N VAL A 312 -9.46 -19.53 10.16
CA VAL A 312 -8.38 -20.44 9.75
C VAL A 312 -7.06 -20.12 10.44
N ASN A 313 -6.73 -18.83 10.54
CA ASN A 313 -5.45 -18.41 11.10
C ASN A 313 -5.48 -18.23 12.62
N SER A 314 -6.65 -18.35 13.26
CA SER A 314 -6.86 -18.03 14.69
C SER A 314 -5.94 -18.80 15.64
N ALA A 315 -5.57 -20.05 15.31
CA ALA A 315 -4.65 -20.86 16.08
C ALA A 315 -3.22 -20.28 16.13
N GLY A 316 -2.79 -19.59 15.06
CA GLY A 316 -1.47 -18.95 14.97
C GLY A 316 -1.41 -17.55 15.55
N TYR A 317 -2.56 -16.97 15.92
CA TYR A 317 -2.68 -15.57 16.34
C TYR A 317 -2.63 -15.35 17.85
N GLY A 318 -2.74 -16.40 18.67
CA GLY A 318 -2.71 -16.27 20.13
C GLY A 318 -3.86 -15.40 20.69
N LEU A 319 -5.02 -15.41 20.03
CA LEU A 319 -6.19 -14.63 20.45
C LEU A 319 -6.76 -15.14 21.78
N ASP A 320 -7.25 -14.21 22.60
CA ASP A 320 -7.98 -14.55 23.83
C ASP A 320 -9.21 -15.43 23.52
N PRO A 321 -9.56 -16.40 24.38
CA PRO A 321 -10.69 -17.31 24.14
C PRO A 321 -12.02 -16.62 23.86
N GLU A 322 -12.27 -15.47 24.48
CA GLU A 322 -13.49 -14.67 24.24
C GLU A 322 -13.52 -14.07 22.83
N VAL A 323 -12.39 -13.56 22.36
CA VAL A 323 -12.23 -13.01 21.00
C VAL A 323 -12.38 -14.13 19.97
N LEU A 324 -11.80 -15.30 20.24
CA LEU A 324 -11.95 -16.49 19.41
C LEU A 324 -13.42 -16.94 19.33
N GLY A 325 -14.14 -16.94 20.47
CA GLY A 325 -15.56 -17.22 20.51
C GLY A 325 -16.36 -16.23 19.66
N SER A 326 -16.09 -14.93 19.82
CA SER A 326 -16.73 -13.86 19.03
C SER A 326 -16.50 -14.04 17.53
N LEU A 327 -15.26 -14.33 17.12
CA LEU A 327 -14.89 -14.59 15.74
C LEU A 327 -15.69 -15.75 15.14
N LYS A 328 -15.75 -16.90 15.84
CA LYS A 328 -16.50 -18.07 15.38
C LYS A 328 -17.99 -17.79 15.26
N THR A 329 -18.58 -17.07 16.23
CA THR A 329 -19.98 -16.64 16.16
C THR A 329 -20.24 -15.72 14.98
N LYS A 330 -19.39 -14.70 14.76
CA LYS A 330 -19.54 -13.78 13.62
C LYS A 330 -19.37 -14.48 12.28
N GLY A 331 -18.42 -15.41 12.16
CA GLY A 331 -18.23 -16.22 10.96
C GLY A 331 -19.47 -17.08 10.65
N ALA A 332 -20.05 -17.73 11.67
CA ALA A 332 -21.29 -18.48 11.50
C ALA A 332 -22.48 -17.58 11.12
N LEU A 333 -22.61 -16.40 11.75
CA LEU A 333 -23.63 -15.41 11.39
C LEU A 333 -23.47 -14.93 9.95
N ALA A 334 -22.25 -14.61 9.50
CA ALA A 334 -22.00 -14.19 8.13
C ALA A 334 -22.44 -15.24 7.11
N ILE A 335 -22.17 -16.52 7.36
CA ILE A 335 -22.63 -17.64 6.51
C ILE A 335 -24.18 -17.69 6.47
N LEU A 336 -24.83 -17.66 7.64
CA LEU A 336 -26.29 -17.73 7.73
C LEU A 336 -26.98 -16.53 7.07
N GLU A 337 -26.49 -15.32 7.32
CA GLU A 337 -27.03 -14.09 6.74
C GLU A 337 -26.81 -14.04 5.23
N THR A 338 -25.64 -14.45 4.74
CA THR A 338 -25.38 -14.53 3.29
C THR A 338 -26.30 -15.55 2.63
N ALA A 339 -26.48 -16.72 3.23
CA ALA A 339 -27.38 -17.74 2.71
C ALA A 339 -28.84 -17.21 2.64
N SER A 340 -29.31 -16.54 3.69
CA SER A 340 -30.64 -15.89 3.68
C SER A 340 -30.74 -14.82 2.59
N PHE A 341 -29.71 -13.97 2.47
CA PHE A 341 -29.70 -12.91 1.47
C PHE A 341 -29.77 -13.45 0.04
N LEU A 342 -29.05 -14.53 -0.25
CA LEU A 342 -29.09 -15.22 -1.55
C LEU A 342 -30.47 -15.80 -1.87
N ARG A 343 -31.15 -16.41 -0.90
CA ARG A 343 -32.52 -16.91 -1.07
C ARG A 343 -33.47 -15.79 -1.49
N ASP A 344 -33.39 -14.67 -0.81
CA ASP A 344 -34.33 -13.57 -0.97
C ASP A 344 -34.05 -12.71 -2.21
N ASN A 345 -32.79 -12.63 -2.65
CA ASN A 345 -32.36 -11.62 -3.63
C ASN A 345 -31.71 -12.17 -4.90
N SER A 346 -31.37 -13.47 -4.97
CA SER A 346 -30.66 -14.05 -6.13
C SER A 346 -31.30 -13.73 -7.48
N LYS A 347 -32.64 -13.73 -7.57
CA LYS A 347 -33.39 -13.42 -8.80
C LYS A 347 -33.21 -11.97 -9.30
N LYS A 348 -32.76 -11.05 -8.46
CA LYS A 348 -32.57 -9.62 -8.76
C LYS A 348 -31.11 -9.25 -9.01
N MET A 349 -30.18 -10.16 -8.73
CA MET A 349 -28.75 -9.92 -8.91
C MET A 349 -28.33 -10.21 -10.34
N ASP A 350 -27.40 -9.41 -10.86
CA ASP A 350 -26.69 -9.80 -12.07
C ASP A 350 -25.74 -10.97 -11.80
N ILE A 351 -25.22 -11.55 -12.87
CA ILE A 351 -24.36 -12.72 -12.80
C ILE A 351 -23.04 -12.44 -12.06
N GLU A 352 -22.49 -11.23 -12.17
CA GLU A 352 -21.24 -10.86 -11.53
C GLU A 352 -21.41 -10.85 -10.01
N VAL A 353 -22.41 -10.11 -9.53
CA VAL A 353 -22.72 -9.99 -8.09
C VAL A 353 -23.11 -11.35 -7.50
N LEU A 354 -24.02 -12.07 -8.16
CA LEU A 354 -24.51 -13.37 -7.66
C LEU A 354 -23.39 -14.40 -7.56
N SER A 355 -22.54 -14.49 -8.59
CA SER A 355 -21.44 -15.46 -8.62
C SER A 355 -20.39 -15.15 -7.54
N GLN A 356 -20.10 -13.88 -7.25
CA GLN A 356 -19.18 -13.52 -6.17
C GLN A 356 -19.73 -13.88 -4.78
N HIS A 357 -21.02 -13.65 -4.52
CA HIS A 357 -21.64 -14.05 -3.25
C HIS A 357 -21.59 -15.56 -3.04
N LEU A 358 -21.93 -16.35 -4.06
CA LEU A 358 -21.87 -17.81 -3.99
C LEU A 358 -20.44 -18.32 -3.81
N LYS A 359 -19.49 -17.75 -4.57
CA LYS A 359 -18.06 -18.08 -4.45
C LYS A 359 -17.51 -17.78 -3.05
N SER A 360 -17.77 -16.61 -2.48
CA SER A 360 -17.32 -16.28 -1.12
C SER A 360 -17.99 -17.17 -0.08
N LEU A 361 -19.27 -17.53 -0.24
CA LEU A 361 -19.97 -18.45 0.66
C LEU A 361 -19.36 -19.86 0.61
N GLU A 362 -19.14 -20.41 -0.58
CA GLU A 362 -18.50 -21.72 -0.79
C GLU A 362 -17.11 -21.75 -0.17
N LYS A 363 -16.28 -20.74 -0.46
CA LYS A 363 -14.93 -20.61 0.13
C LYS A 363 -14.96 -20.54 1.65
N ALA A 364 -15.86 -19.74 2.23
CA ALA A 364 -15.96 -19.59 3.67
C ALA A 364 -16.44 -20.88 4.36
N CYS A 365 -17.42 -21.57 3.78
CA CYS A 365 -17.87 -22.89 4.22
C CYS A 365 -16.71 -23.89 4.22
N ALA A 366 -16.01 -24.04 3.09
CA ALA A 366 -14.88 -24.95 2.96
C ALA A 366 -13.75 -24.62 3.94
N ALA A 367 -13.34 -23.35 4.02
CA ALA A 367 -12.27 -22.89 4.90
C ALA A 367 -12.57 -23.12 6.38
N THR A 368 -13.84 -23.01 6.79
CA THR A 368 -14.27 -23.17 8.19
C THR A 368 -14.84 -24.55 8.50
N VAL A 369 -14.74 -25.50 7.57
CA VAL A 369 -15.27 -26.88 7.69
C VAL A 369 -16.75 -26.88 8.06
N ARG A 370 -17.52 -25.95 7.49
CA ARG A 370 -18.98 -25.87 7.63
C ARG A 370 -19.62 -26.33 6.32
N PRO A 371 -20.72 -27.09 6.36
CA PRO A 371 -21.37 -27.54 5.14
C PRO A 371 -21.91 -26.34 4.35
N PHE A 372 -21.80 -26.41 3.03
CA PHE A 372 -22.50 -25.46 2.16
C PHE A 372 -24.03 -25.65 2.31
N PRO A 373 -24.84 -24.57 2.32
CA PRO A 373 -26.29 -24.70 2.44
C PRO A 373 -26.89 -25.53 1.29
N ALA A 374 -27.43 -26.71 1.60
CA ALA A 374 -27.89 -27.68 0.60
C ALA A 374 -28.96 -27.12 -0.35
N ASP A 375 -29.82 -26.23 0.16
CA ASP A 375 -30.88 -25.58 -0.61
C ASP A 375 -30.36 -24.54 -1.62
N LEU A 376 -29.09 -24.15 -1.54
CA LEU A 376 -28.43 -23.26 -2.50
C LEU A 376 -27.61 -24.02 -3.55
N LEU A 377 -27.52 -25.36 -3.49
CA LEU A 377 -26.73 -26.16 -4.43
C LEU A 377 -27.24 -26.01 -5.87
N GLU A 378 -28.55 -26.12 -6.11
CA GLU A 378 -29.13 -25.93 -7.45
C GLU A 378 -28.85 -24.52 -7.99
N LEU A 379 -28.89 -23.51 -7.13
CA LEU A 379 -28.57 -22.14 -7.50
C LEU A 379 -27.10 -22.05 -7.92
N LYS A 380 -26.18 -22.61 -7.13
CA LYS A 380 -24.74 -22.69 -7.43
C LYS A 380 -24.48 -23.34 -8.78
N ASP A 381 -25.04 -24.52 -9.00
CA ASP A 381 -24.83 -25.34 -10.20
C ASP A 381 -25.38 -24.64 -11.46
N SER A 382 -26.46 -23.88 -11.33
CA SER A 382 -27.02 -23.09 -12.44
C SER A 382 -26.26 -21.79 -12.73
N VAL A 383 -25.57 -21.22 -11.73
CA VAL A 383 -24.89 -19.92 -11.82
C VAL A 383 -23.45 -20.06 -12.28
N TYR A 384 -22.71 -21.06 -11.80
CA TYR A 384 -21.27 -21.19 -12.05
C TYR A 384 -20.91 -21.31 -13.55
N PRO A 385 -21.63 -22.10 -14.38
CA PRO A 385 -21.37 -22.13 -15.82
C PRO A 385 -21.60 -20.76 -16.50
N LYS A 386 -22.61 -20.00 -16.05
CA LYS A 386 -22.89 -18.65 -16.56
C LYS A 386 -21.81 -17.66 -16.12
N ALA A 387 -21.32 -17.78 -14.90
CA ALA A 387 -20.22 -16.98 -14.38
C ALA A 387 -18.94 -17.25 -15.18
N MET A 388 -18.62 -18.51 -15.46
CA MET A 388 -17.47 -18.88 -16.31
C MET A 388 -17.54 -18.20 -17.68
N ALA A 389 -18.67 -18.29 -18.38
CA ALA A 389 -18.87 -17.61 -19.67
C ALA A 389 -18.80 -16.08 -19.56
N TYR A 390 -19.30 -15.50 -18.45
CA TYR A 390 -19.20 -14.07 -18.17
C TYR A 390 -17.74 -13.61 -18.03
N TYR A 391 -16.96 -14.29 -17.19
CA TYR A 391 -15.56 -13.93 -16.92
C TYR A 391 -14.65 -14.19 -18.12
N ASP A 392 -14.91 -15.22 -18.92
CA ASP A 392 -14.18 -15.46 -20.17
C ASP A 392 -14.37 -14.30 -21.18
N LYS A 393 -15.62 -13.88 -21.37
CA LYS A 393 -15.95 -12.73 -22.21
C LYS A 393 -15.29 -11.45 -21.69
N LYS A 394 -15.33 -11.20 -20.37
CA LYS A 394 -14.75 -10.01 -19.74
C LYS A 394 -13.23 -10.00 -19.83
N HIS A 395 -12.58 -11.13 -19.54
CA HIS A 395 -11.14 -11.30 -19.67
C HIS A 395 -10.65 -11.04 -21.11
N SER A 396 -11.38 -11.54 -22.10
CA SER A 396 -11.05 -11.36 -23.52
C SER A 396 -11.19 -9.91 -24.01
N ALA A 397 -12.13 -9.16 -23.43
CA ALA A 397 -12.39 -7.76 -23.80
C ALA A 397 -11.58 -6.73 -22.99
N GLU A 398 -10.98 -7.12 -21.87
CA GLU A 398 -10.29 -6.20 -20.96
C GLU A 398 -8.86 -5.90 -21.43
N THR A 399 -8.50 -4.61 -21.33
CA THR A 399 -7.19 -4.09 -21.73
C THR A 399 -6.34 -3.67 -20.53
N ALA A 400 -6.97 -3.29 -19.41
CA ALA A 400 -6.28 -2.93 -18.19
C ALA A 400 -5.70 -4.18 -17.50
N PRO A 401 -4.38 -4.30 -17.29
CA PRO A 401 -3.76 -5.51 -16.74
C PRO A 401 -4.37 -5.97 -15.41
N ALA A 402 -4.58 -5.05 -14.46
CA ALA A 402 -5.13 -5.40 -13.14
C ALA A 402 -6.55 -5.98 -13.20
N ARG A 403 -7.42 -5.44 -14.07
CA ARG A 403 -8.78 -5.97 -14.26
C ARG A 403 -8.76 -7.29 -15.03
N LYS A 404 -7.80 -7.44 -15.96
CA LYS A 404 -7.61 -8.68 -16.70
C LYS A 404 -7.20 -9.81 -15.77
N ASP A 405 -6.26 -9.58 -14.86
CA ASP A 405 -5.85 -10.53 -13.83
C ASP A 405 -7.06 -10.93 -12.94
N TYR A 406 -7.86 -9.96 -12.50
CA TYR A 406 -9.10 -10.24 -11.74
C TYR A 406 -10.07 -11.15 -12.51
N TYR A 407 -10.34 -10.86 -13.79
CA TYR A 407 -11.23 -11.71 -14.58
C TYR A 407 -10.64 -13.11 -14.82
N LYS A 408 -9.33 -13.21 -15.00
CA LYS A 408 -8.62 -14.48 -15.16
C LYS A 408 -8.69 -15.34 -13.89
N GLU A 409 -8.41 -14.76 -12.72
CA GLU A 409 -8.51 -15.44 -11.42
C GLU A 409 -9.92 -16.00 -11.18
N ASN A 410 -10.96 -15.24 -11.54
CA ASN A 410 -12.34 -15.69 -11.42
C ASN A 410 -12.68 -16.78 -12.44
N LEU A 411 -12.27 -16.62 -13.69
CA LEU A 411 -12.44 -17.64 -14.72
C LEU A 411 -11.82 -18.96 -14.28
N ASP A 412 -10.58 -18.93 -13.75
CA ASP A 412 -9.87 -20.10 -13.27
C ASP A 412 -10.60 -20.77 -12.10
N TYR A 413 -11.13 -19.98 -11.16
CA TYR A 413 -11.92 -20.49 -10.05
C TYR A 413 -13.15 -21.27 -10.55
N PHE A 414 -13.98 -20.65 -11.40
CA PHE A 414 -15.20 -21.29 -11.88
C PHE A 414 -14.91 -22.48 -12.83
N ALA A 415 -13.82 -22.42 -13.59
CA ALA A 415 -13.36 -23.54 -14.41
C ALA A 415 -12.86 -24.73 -13.58
N ALA A 416 -12.22 -24.48 -12.43
CA ALA A 416 -11.81 -25.52 -11.49
C ALA A 416 -13.03 -26.16 -10.81
N ALA A 417 -14.00 -25.35 -10.37
CA ALA A 417 -15.25 -25.84 -9.78
C ALA A 417 -16.05 -26.75 -10.73
N ALA A 418 -15.98 -26.50 -12.04
CA ALA A 418 -16.63 -27.35 -13.05
C ALA A 418 -15.95 -28.72 -13.27
N LYS A 419 -14.69 -28.88 -12.83
CA LYS A 419 -13.92 -30.13 -12.99
C LYS A 419 -13.97 -31.02 -11.74
N ALA A 420 -14.42 -30.51 -10.60
CA ALA A 420 -14.62 -31.31 -9.40
C ALA A 420 -15.81 -32.26 -9.63
N PRO A 421 -15.65 -33.59 -9.47
CA PRO A 421 -16.77 -34.52 -9.60
C PRO A 421 -17.83 -34.24 -8.52
N PRO A 422 -19.12 -34.40 -8.83
CA PRO A 422 -20.17 -34.25 -7.82
C PRO A 422 -20.11 -35.45 -6.87
N GLY A 423 -19.45 -35.30 -5.70
CA GLY A 423 -19.51 -36.31 -4.63
C GLY A 423 -18.26 -36.58 -3.81
N GLU A 424 -17.18 -35.81 -3.91
CA GLU A 424 -16.06 -35.89 -2.96
C GLU A 424 -15.89 -34.56 -2.21
N GLU A 425 -16.73 -34.33 -1.20
CA GLU A 425 -16.49 -33.42 -0.07
C GLU A 425 -16.69 -34.15 1.25
#